data_AF-A0A015KD78-F1
#
_entry.id   AF-A0A015KD78-F1
#
_cell.length_a   1.000
_cell.length_b   1.000
_cell.length_c   1.000
_cell.angle_alpha   90.00
_cell.angle_beta   90.00
_cell.angle_gamma   90.00
#
_symmetry.space_group_name_H-M   'P 1'
#
loop_
_entity.id
_entity.type
_entity.pdbx_description
1 polymer ?
#
loop_
_entity_poly.entity_id
_entity_poly.type
_entity_poly.pdbx_seq_one_letter_code
_entity_poly.pdbx_strand_id
1 'polypeptide(L)' 'MQIFAFYQSLEIAEDLAKRQGFVLVPWECMHWQRAKLFGVDRKVKIGRKSYFMMKITDMTKTEMKKLENYLENNLEGA' A
#
# COMPACT_ATOMS: atom_id res chain seq x y z
N MET A 1 -12.38 17.52 9.26
CA MET A 1 -12.07 17.68 7.82
C MET A 1 -10.91 16.80 7.33
N GLN A 2 -9.81 16.62 8.07
CA GLN A 2 -8.63 15.87 7.57
C GLN A 2 -8.86 14.37 7.31
N ILE A 3 -9.69 13.69 8.12
CA ILE A 3 -9.93 12.26 8.00
C ILE A 3 -10.66 11.92 6.69
N PHE A 4 -11.66 12.72 6.32
CA PHE A 4 -12.41 12.55 5.07
C PHE A 4 -11.51 12.71 3.84
N ALA A 5 -10.69 13.76 3.81
CA ALA A 5 -9.75 13.98 2.71
C ALA A 5 -8.69 12.87 2.59
N PHE A 6 -8.27 12.28 3.71
CA PHE A 6 -7.36 11.14 3.72
C PHE A 6 -7.99 9.90 3.07
N TYR A 7 -9.17 9.48 3.51
CA TYR A 7 -9.83 8.29 2.96
C TYR A 7 -10.24 8.48 1.50
N GLN A 8 -10.70 9.67 1.13
CA GLN A 8 -10.98 9.98 -0.27
C GLN A 8 -9.74 9.88 -1.15
N SER A 9 -8.59 10.39 -0.68
CA SER A 9 -7.32 10.28 -1.41
C SER A 9 -6.84 8.83 -1.50
N LEU A 10 -7.08 8.04 -0.45
CA LEU A 10 -6.75 6.62 -0.40
C LEU A 10 -7.59 5.82 -1.40
N GLU A 11 -8.90 6.07 -1.44
CA GLU A 11 -9.83 5.43 -2.38
C GLU A 11 -9.46 5.72 -3.83
N ILE A 12 -9.14 6.99 -4.15
CA ILE A 12 -8.69 7.39 -5.50
C ILE A 12 -7.39 6.67 -5.88
N ALA A 13 -6.42 6.61 -4.96
CA ALA A 13 -5.16 5.93 -5.21
C ALA A 13 -5.36 4.40 -5.39
N GLU A 14 -6.29 3.81 -4.66
CA GLU A 14 -6.63 2.40 -4.76
C GLU A 14 -7.29 2.07 -6.09
N ASP A 15 -8.25 2.89 -6.52
CA ASP A 15 -8.90 2.74 -7.82
C ASP A 15 -7.88 2.89 -8.97
N LEU A 16 -6.98 3.87 -8.88
CA LEU A 16 -5.89 4.03 -9.85
C LEU A 16 -4.97 2.80 -9.91
N ALA A 17 -4.59 2.26 -8.74
CA ALA A 17 -3.77 1.07 -8.66
C ALA A 17 -4.49 -0.14 -9.28
N LYS A 18 -5.77 -0.37 -8.94
CA LYS A 18 -6.60 -1.46 -9.47
C LYS A 18 -6.72 -1.40 -10.99
N ARG A 19 -6.96 -0.20 -11.56
CA ARG A 19 -7.04 0.00 -13.02
C ARG A 19 -5.75 -0.39 -13.75
N GLN A 20 -4.61 -0.29 -13.07
CA GLN A 20 -3.29 -0.68 -13.60
C GLN A 20 -2.90 -2.13 -13.24
N GLY A 21 -3.77 -2.87 -12.55
CA GLY A 21 -3.49 -4.23 -12.08
C GLY A 21 -2.53 -4.31 -10.89
N PHE A 22 -2.44 -3.23 -10.12
CA PHE A 22 -1.65 -3.15 -8.89
C PHE A 22 -2.56 -3.16 -7.65
N VAL A 23 -1.96 -3.48 -6.51
CA VAL A 23 -2.52 -3.29 -5.17
C VAL A 23 -1.70 -2.24 -4.42
N LEU A 24 -2.35 -1.48 -3.53
CA LEU A 24 -1.67 -0.57 -2.62
C LEU A 24 -1.12 -1.35 -1.43
N VAL A 25 0.19 -1.26 -1.24
CA VAL A 25 0.91 -1.92 -0.15
C VAL A 25 1.50 -0.84 0.77
N PRO A 26 1.21 -0.84 2.08
CA PRO A 26 1.84 0.06 3.02
C PRO A 26 3.36 -0.11 3.05
N TRP A 27 4.10 0.99 3.28
CA TRP A 27 5.56 0.95 3.45
C TRP A 27 6.02 -0.09 4.48
N GLU A 28 5.25 -0.28 5.55
CA GLU A 28 5.53 -1.20 6.65
C GLU A 28 5.55 -2.68 6.21
N CYS A 29 4.80 -3.02 5.17
CA CYS A 29 4.73 -4.37 4.62
C CYS A 29 5.86 -4.66 3.61
N MET A 30 6.52 -3.63 3.08
CA MET A 30 7.58 -3.75 2.08
C MET A 30 8.96 -3.90 2.71
N HIS A 31 9.82 -4.71 2.10
CA HIS A 31 11.23 -4.75 2.50
C HIS A 31 11.93 -3.44 2.12
N TRP A 32 12.74 -2.86 3.00
CA TRP A 32 13.35 -1.53 2.80
C TRP A 32 14.16 -1.40 1.50
N GLN A 33 14.87 -2.46 1.09
CA GLN A 33 15.61 -2.48 -0.19
C GLN A 33 14.67 -2.40 -1.40
N ARG A 34 13.56 -3.14 -1.35
CA ARG A 34 12.54 -3.13 -2.41
C ARG A 34 11.79 -1.80 -2.41
N ALA A 35 11.49 -1.26 -1.24
CA ALA A 35 10.87 0.05 -1.09
C ALA A 35 11.74 1.17 -1.69
N LYS A 36 13.08 1.05 -1.63
CA LYS A 36 14.00 1.96 -2.33
C LYS A 36 13.95 1.78 -3.85
N LEU A 37 13.88 0.54 -4.33
CA LEU A 37 13.82 0.22 -5.77
C LEU A 37 12.51 0.70 -6.41
N PHE A 38 11.36 0.39 -5.82
CA PHE A 38 10.03 0.78 -6.31
C PHE A 38 9.64 2.22 -5.90
N GLY A 39 10.44 2.85 -5.04
CA GLY A 39 10.19 4.17 -4.45
C GLY A 39 10.22 5.32 -5.43
N VAL A 40 10.81 5.13 -6.61
CA VAL A 40 10.97 6.17 -7.64
C VAL A 40 9.68 6.30 -8.46
N ASP A 41 9.14 5.19 -8.97
CA ASP A 41 8.02 5.21 -9.91
C ASP A 41 6.68 4.74 -9.33
N ARG A 42 6.70 3.92 -8.28
CA ARG A 42 5.49 3.22 -7.79
C ARG A 42 5.06 3.67 -6.40
N LYS A 43 5.65 4.74 -5.86
CA LYS A 43 5.33 5.26 -4.53
C LYS A 43 4.24 6.31 -4.59
N VAL A 44 3.20 6.13 -3.78
CA VAL A 44 2.12 7.09 -3.58
C VAL A 44 2.17 7.59 -2.14
N LYS A 45 2.15 8.91 -1.95
CA LYS A 45 2.13 9.53 -0.63
C LYS A 45 0.72 10.05 -0.33
N ILE A 46 0.11 9.56 0.75
CA ILE A 46 -1.23 9.98 1.17
C ILE A 46 -1.09 10.50 2.60
N GLY A 47 -1.14 11.82 2.74
CA GLY A 47 -0.87 12.49 4.01
C GLY A 47 0.53 12.19 4.54
N ARG A 48 0.59 11.57 5.73
CA ARG A 48 1.84 11.15 6.40
C ARG A 48 2.24 9.70 6.12
N LYS A 49 1.38 8.93 5.44
CA LYS A 49 1.63 7.52 5.11
C LYS A 49 2.12 7.40 3.67
N SER A 50 3.01 6.43 3.44
CA SER A 50 3.51 6.09 2.11
C SER A 50 3.05 4.69 1.74
N TYR A 51 2.60 4.56 0.51
CA TYR A 51 2.11 3.32 -0.08
C TYR A 51 2.84 3.04 -1.39
N PHE A 52 2.82 1.79 -1.81
CA PHE A 52 3.43 1.31 -3.04
C PHE A 52 2.40 0.61 -3.90
N MET A 53 2.39 0.93 -5.18
CA MET A 53 1.63 0.17 -6.18
C MET A 53 2.45 -1.05 -6.59
N MET A 54 2.01 -2.24 -6.18
CA MET A 54 2.71 -3.49 -6.42
C MET A 54 1.77 -4.52 -7.05
N LYS A 55 2.28 -5.38 -7.95
CA LYS A 55 1.50 -6.54 -8.38
C LYS A 55 1.64 -7.62 -7.32
N ILE A 56 0.57 -8.36 -7.05
CA ILE A 56 0.63 -9.51 -6.13
C ILE A 56 1.68 -10.52 -6.60
N THR A 57 1.82 -10.70 -7.92
CA THR A 57 2.86 -11.55 -8.54
C THR A 57 4.28 -11.06 -8.32
N ASP A 58 4.48 -9.76 -8.12
CA ASP A 58 5.81 -9.17 -7.88
C ASP A 58 6.19 -9.30 -6.39
N MET A 59 5.23 -9.56 -5.50
CA MET A 59 5.47 -9.64 -4.06
C MET A 59 6.16 -10.94 -3.68
N THR A 60 7.13 -10.87 -2.76
CA THR A 60 7.68 -12.08 -2.15
C THR A 60 6.66 -12.68 -1.17
N LYS A 61 6.80 -13.98 -0.88
CA LYS A 61 5.99 -14.67 0.15
C LYS A 61 6.04 -13.95 1.50
N THR A 62 7.19 -13.36 1.86
CA THR A 62 7.35 -12.63 3.12
C THR A 62 6.60 -11.31 3.13
N GLU A 63 6.62 -10.55 2.03
CA GLU A 63 5.89 -9.29 1.89
C GLU A 63 4.38 -9.54 1.84
N MET A 64 3.96 -10.61 1.16
CA MET A 64 2.56 -11.03 1.14
C MET A 64 2.08 -11.40 2.55
N LYS A 65 2.85 -12.22 3.28
CA LYS A 65 2.53 -12.55 4.68
C LYS A 65 2.47 -11.31 5.60
N LYS A 66 3.36 -10.34 5.40
CA LYS A 66 3.31 -9.07 6.14
C LYS A 66 2.07 -8.25 5.80
N LEU A 67 1.64 -8.26 4.54
CA LEU A 67 0.43 -7.59 4.10
C LEU A 67 -0.81 -8.28 4.68
N GLU A 68 -0.88 -9.60 4.64
CA GLU A 68 -1.95 -10.39 5.26
C GLU A 68 -2.05 -10.08 6.75
N ASN A 69 -0.94 -10.19 7.49
CA ASN A 69 -0.89 -9.82 8.90
C ASN A 69 -1.33 -8.36 9.12
N TYR A 70 -0.92 -7.43 8.26
CA TYR A 70 -1.33 -6.03 8.38
C TYR A 70 -2.84 -5.87 8.22
N LEU A 71 -3.46 -6.58 7.28
CA LEU A 71 -4.90 -6.55 7.07
C LEU A 71 -5.64 -7.16 8.26
N GLU A 72 -5.20 -8.31 8.77
CA GLU A 72 -5.79 -8.96 9.95
C GLU A 72 -5.75 -8.03 11.18
N ASN A 73 -4.57 -7.46 11.50
CA ASN A 73 -4.42 -6.57 12.65
C ASN A 73 -5.20 -5.25 12.52
N ASN A 74 -5.48 -4.77 11.30
CA ASN A 74 -6.29 -3.57 11.10
C ASN A 74 -7.80 -3.86 11.02
N LEU A 75 -8.21 -5.12 10.87
CA LEU A 75 -9.62 -5.54 10.85
C LEU A 75 -10.14 -5.92 12.25
N GLU A 76 -9.28 -6.32 13.18
CA GLU A 76 -9.67 -6.62 14.57
C GLU A 76 -9.98 -5.38 15.44
N GLY A 77 -9.90 -4.18 14.85
CA GLY A 77 -10.19 -2.90 15.52
C GLY A 77 -11.35 -2.09 14.91
N ALA A 78 -12.21 -2.72 14.11
CA ALA A 78 -13.38 -2.08 13.47
C ALA A 78 -14.71 -2.56 14.07
#